data_AF-U2TG01-F1
#
_entry.id   AF-U2TG01-F1
#
_cell.length_a   1.000
_cell.length_b   1.000
_cell.length_c   1.000
_cell.angle_alpha   90.00
_cell.angle_beta   90.00
_cell.angle_gamma   90.00
#
_symmetry.space_group_name_H-M   'P 1'
#
loop_
_entity.id
_entity.type
_entity.pdbx_description
1 polymer ?
#
loop_
_entity_poly.entity_id
_entity_poly.type
_entity_poly.pdbx_seq_one_letter_code
_entity_poly.pdbx_strand_id
1 'polypeptide(L)'
;MTHRISHLLTATALTGLAVFLGVLQALVPASSAHSLSGAGHGPGYLSSDGWWLGTYRLDDGAQGFCLNAGKTSPTGYALEYVDGDTLGWFSPEQAARLAYISRTWAGTDDRRTAAAGQIATWMVSGLNGHSPESYAARAGADAGAVLALAHSMAEESARLATIAVRAEAVVEL
;
A
#
# COMPACT_ATOMS: atom_id res chain seq x y z
N MET A 1 -26.62 -38.10 -26.09
CA MET A 1 -27.61 -37.02 -25.83
C MET A 1 -27.39 -36.31 -24.49
N THR A 2 -26.79 -36.97 -23.48
CA THR A 2 -26.49 -36.44 -22.13
C THR A 2 -25.54 -35.24 -22.11
N HIS A 3 -24.49 -35.21 -22.94
CA HIS A 3 -23.53 -34.08 -22.98
C HIS A 3 -24.16 -32.72 -23.35
N ARG A 4 -25.15 -32.70 -24.24
CA ARG A 4 -25.80 -31.43 -24.65
C ARG A 4 -26.63 -30.81 -23.53
N ILE A 5 -27.20 -31.63 -22.67
CA ILE A 5 -28.01 -31.19 -21.53
C ILE A 5 -27.09 -30.59 -20.45
N SER A 6 -25.93 -31.19 -20.21
CA SER A 6 -24.92 -30.67 -19.28
C SER A 6 -24.42 -29.28 -19.67
N HIS A 7 -24.08 -29.04 -20.95
CA HIS A 7 -23.59 -27.73 -21.41
C HIS A 7 -24.67 -26.62 -21.32
N LEU A 8 -25.93 -26.95 -21.57
CA LEU A 8 -27.04 -26.01 -21.44
C LEU A 8 -27.28 -25.60 -19.97
N LEU A 9 -27.12 -26.53 -19.03
CA LEU A 9 -27.22 -26.27 -17.59
C LEU A 9 -26.06 -25.40 -17.08
N THR A 10 -24.83 -25.64 -17.53
CA THR A 10 -23.68 -24.80 -17.13
C THR A 10 -23.80 -23.37 -17.65
N ALA A 11 -24.24 -23.21 -18.91
CA ALA A 11 -24.42 -21.89 -19.51
C ALA A 11 -25.50 -21.08 -18.78
N THR A 12 -26.64 -21.70 -18.47
CA THR A 12 -27.72 -21.03 -17.72
C THR A 12 -27.32 -20.68 -16.28
N ALA A 13 -26.55 -21.55 -15.60
CA ALA A 13 -26.02 -21.26 -14.27
C ALA A 13 -25.04 -20.07 -14.27
N LEU A 14 -24.13 -20.01 -15.25
CA LEU A 14 -23.17 -18.90 -15.40
C LEU A 14 -23.87 -17.57 -15.72
N THR A 15 -24.87 -17.58 -16.60
CA THR A 15 -25.67 -16.39 -16.90
C THR A 15 -26.46 -15.93 -15.67
N GLY A 16 -27.07 -16.86 -14.93
CA GLY A 16 -27.77 -16.55 -13.68
C GLY A 16 -26.86 -15.92 -12.63
N LEU A 17 -25.65 -16.45 -12.47
CA LEU A 17 -24.65 -15.91 -11.55
C LEU A 17 -24.18 -14.51 -11.97
N ALA A 18 -23.94 -14.29 -13.27
CA ALA A 18 -23.54 -12.98 -13.79
C ALA A 18 -24.63 -11.91 -13.57
N VAL A 19 -25.90 -12.25 -13.81
CA VAL A 19 -27.03 -11.35 -13.56
C VAL A 19 -27.18 -11.07 -12.06
N PHE A 20 -27.07 -12.09 -11.22
CA PHE A 20 -27.14 -11.94 -9.76
C PHE A 20 -26.04 -11.03 -9.22
N LEU A 21 -24.79 -11.19 -9.70
CA LEU A 21 -23.67 -10.32 -9.36
C LEU A 21 -23.89 -8.88 -9.85
N GLY A 22 -24.42 -8.70 -11.07
CA GLY A 22 -24.74 -7.37 -11.60
C GLY A 22 -25.82 -6.65 -10.79
N VAL A 23 -26.86 -7.36 -10.34
CA VAL A 23 -27.90 -6.80 -9.46
C VAL A 23 -27.35 -6.46 -8.08
N LEU A 24 -26.50 -7.32 -7.51
CA LEU A 24 -25.81 -7.03 -6.25
C LEU A 24 -24.94 -5.77 -6.34
N GLN A 25 -24.22 -5.57 -7.44
CA GLN A 25 -23.44 -4.36 -7.66
C GLN A 25 -24.30 -3.10 -7.80
N ALA A 26 -25.49 -3.20 -8.42
CA ALA A 26 -26.42 -2.07 -8.54
C ALA A 26 -27.08 -1.67 -7.20
N LEU A 27 -27.10 -2.58 -6.22
CA LEU A 27 -27.66 -2.35 -4.89
C LEU A 27 -26.66 -1.76 -3.90
N VAL A 28 -25.36 -1.74 -4.23
CA VAL A 28 -24.35 -1.04 -3.44
C VAL A 28 -24.41 0.44 -3.84
N PRO A 29 -24.91 1.35 -2.98
CA PRO A 29 -24.87 2.77 -3.29
C PRO A 29 -23.42 3.17 -3.55
N ALA A 30 -23.15 3.71 -4.74
CA ALA A 30 -21.85 4.28 -5.05
C ALA A 30 -21.59 5.38 -4.01
N SER A 31 -20.54 5.22 -3.21
CA SER A 31 -20.07 6.27 -2.32
C SER A 31 -19.92 7.55 -3.14
N SER A 32 -20.52 8.65 -2.67
CA SER A 32 -20.40 9.95 -3.32
C SER A 32 -18.92 10.24 -3.56
N ALA A 33 -18.54 10.54 -4.79
CA ALA A 33 -17.17 10.89 -5.14
C ALA A 33 -16.70 12.04 -4.23
N HIS A 34 -15.83 11.70 -3.29
CA HIS A 34 -15.20 12.66 -2.38
C HIS A 34 -13.73 12.73 -2.75
N SER A 35 -13.17 13.94 -2.78
CA SER A 35 -11.72 14.09 -2.92
C SER A 35 -11.06 13.54 -1.67
N LEU A 36 -10.21 12.53 -1.82
CA LEU A 36 -9.42 12.04 -0.71
C LEU A 36 -8.56 13.18 -0.16
N SER A 37 -8.44 13.28 1.16
CA SER A 37 -7.59 14.28 1.80
C SER A 37 -6.63 13.65 2.81
N GLY A 38 -5.44 14.25 2.93
CA GLY A 38 -4.51 13.90 3.99
C GLY A 38 -5.05 14.38 5.34
N ALA A 39 -5.77 13.51 6.05
CA ALA A 39 -6.40 13.80 7.34
C ALA A 39 -5.39 14.08 8.47
N GLY A 40 -4.13 13.69 8.31
CA GLY A 40 -3.05 14.04 9.23
C GLY A 40 -1.99 12.96 9.38
N HIS A 41 -1.28 13.03 10.50
CA HIS A 41 -0.33 12.01 10.93
C HIS A 41 -1.06 10.76 11.46
N GLY A 42 -0.55 9.58 11.12
CA GLY A 42 -0.92 8.31 11.75
C GLY A 42 0.01 7.99 12.94
N PRO A 43 0.27 6.71 13.26
CA PRO A 43 1.30 6.33 14.23
C PRO A 43 2.70 6.73 13.77
N GLY A 44 3.55 7.12 14.73
CA GLY A 44 4.91 7.56 14.45
C GLY A 44 5.55 8.37 15.57
N TYR A 45 6.55 9.15 15.20
CA TYR A 45 7.36 9.99 16.08
C TYR A 45 7.35 11.42 15.58
N LEU A 46 7.10 12.37 16.48
CA LEU A 46 7.32 13.78 16.23
C LEU A 46 8.65 14.16 16.89
N SER A 47 9.63 14.61 16.10
CA SER A 47 10.90 15.10 16.65
C SER A 47 10.73 16.48 17.30
N SER A 48 11.71 16.87 18.12
CA SER A 48 11.68 18.12 18.88
C SER A 48 11.61 19.39 18.01
N ASP A 49 12.06 19.32 16.76
CA ASP A 49 11.97 20.40 15.76
C ASP A 49 10.69 20.31 14.90
N GLY A 50 9.72 19.47 15.29
CA GLY A 50 8.41 19.37 14.65
C GLY A 50 8.37 18.48 13.40
N TRP A 51 9.42 17.69 13.15
CA TRP A 51 9.47 16.81 11.99
C TRP A 51 8.79 15.47 12.27
N TRP A 52 7.96 15.01 11.34
CA TRP A 52 7.16 13.80 11.49
C TRP A 52 7.80 12.57 10.82
N LEU A 53 7.94 11.48 11.60
CA LEU A 53 8.39 10.17 11.13
C LEU A 53 7.31 9.10 11.39
N GLY A 54 6.58 8.71 10.36
CA GLY A 54 5.56 7.67 10.49
C GLY A 54 4.63 7.60 9.29
N THR A 55 3.45 7.04 9.49
CA THR A 55 2.40 7.01 8.47
C THR A 55 1.66 8.34 8.40
N TYR A 56 0.97 8.53 7.29
CA TYR A 56 -0.03 9.59 7.10
C TYR A 56 -1.40 8.93 6.94
N ARG A 57 -2.40 9.50 7.60
CA ARG A 57 -3.78 9.05 7.55
C ARG A 57 -4.52 9.80 6.46
N LEU A 58 -5.29 9.06 5.69
CA LEU A 58 -6.22 9.56 4.68
C LEU A 58 -7.63 9.61 5.30
N ASP A 59 -8.51 10.43 4.74
CA ASP A 59 -9.87 10.61 5.26
C ASP A 59 -10.82 9.43 4.98
N ASP A 60 -10.44 8.51 4.09
CA ASP A 60 -11.07 7.19 3.92
C ASP A 60 -10.64 6.16 5.00
N GLY A 61 -9.79 6.57 5.94
CA GLY A 61 -9.26 5.72 7.01
C GLY A 61 -8.03 4.90 6.61
N ALA A 62 -7.61 4.95 5.35
CA ALA A 62 -6.37 4.33 4.93
C ALA A 62 -5.16 5.06 5.51
N GLN A 63 -4.03 4.35 5.52
CA GLN A 63 -2.76 4.88 5.95
C GLN A 63 -1.71 4.63 4.86
N GLY A 64 -0.76 5.54 4.74
CA GLY A 64 0.30 5.46 3.74
C GLY A 64 1.63 6.02 4.21
N PHE A 65 2.67 5.66 3.50
CA PHE A 65 4.01 6.22 3.66
C PHE A 65 4.27 7.28 2.59
N CYS A 66 4.99 8.34 2.96
CA CYS A 66 5.48 9.32 2.01
C CYS A 66 6.51 8.67 1.08
N LEU A 67 6.33 8.79 -0.23
CA LEU A 67 7.25 8.22 -1.21
C LEU A 67 8.51 9.07 -1.42
N ASN A 68 8.39 10.39 -1.29
CA ASN A 68 9.46 11.33 -1.64
C ASN A 68 10.04 11.99 -0.40
N ALA A 69 11.19 11.49 0.05
CA ALA A 69 11.90 12.06 1.18
C ALA A 69 12.20 13.56 0.98
N GLY A 70 11.97 14.37 2.02
CA GLY A 70 12.24 15.81 1.98
C GLY A 70 11.20 16.67 1.24
N LYS A 71 10.14 16.07 0.69
CA LYS A 71 8.97 16.82 0.20
C LYS A 71 8.01 17.12 1.35
N THR A 72 7.19 18.16 1.17
CA THR A 72 6.13 18.52 2.10
C THR A 72 5.16 17.36 2.30
N SER A 73 4.72 17.15 3.54
CA SER A 73 3.69 16.16 3.86
C SER A 73 2.40 16.43 3.07
N PRO A 74 1.67 15.39 2.64
CA PRO A 74 0.35 15.54 2.01
C PRO A 74 -0.76 15.98 2.98
N THR A 75 -0.46 16.16 4.27
CA THR A 75 -1.44 16.57 5.29
C THR A 75 -2.09 17.91 4.94
N GLY A 76 -3.41 17.95 4.94
CA GLY A 76 -4.20 19.15 4.64
C GLY A 76 -4.33 19.49 3.15
N TYR A 77 -3.79 18.64 2.26
CA TYR A 77 -3.96 18.78 0.81
C TYR A 77 -4.98 17.77 0.28
N ALA A 78 -5.67 18.16 -0.81
CA ALA A 78 -6.45 17.23 -1.61
C ALA A 78 -5.51 16.26 -2.34
N LEU A 79 -5.90 14.99 -2.40
CA LEU A 79 -5.15 13.90 -2.95
C LEU A 79 -5.98 13.17 -4.00
N GLU A 80 -5.30 12.71 -5.03
CA GLU A 80 -5.87 11.86 -6.06
C GLU A 80 -5.16 10.52 -6.01
N TYR A 81 -5.94 9.43 -6.02
CA TYR A 81 -5.36 8.12 -6.26
C TYR A 81 -4.89 8.05 -7.71
N VAL A 82 -3.64 7.68 -7.86
CA VAL A 82 -2.99 7.47 -9.15
C VAL A 82 -2.41 6.07 -9.15
N ASP A 83 -2.59 5.36 -10.25
CA ASP A 83 -1.96 4.06 -10.41
C ASP A 83 -0.44 4.27 -10.48
N GLY A 84 0.30 3.56 -9.62
CA GLY A 84 1.73 3.81 -9.44
C GLY A 84 2.58 3.53 -10.68
N ASP A 85 2.10 2.68 -11.59
CA ASP A 85 2.73 2.38 -12.88
C ASP A 85 2.61 3.54 -13.89
N THR A 86 1.56 4.36 -13.79
CA THR A 86 1.33 5.50 -14.69
C THR A 86 2.28 6.68 -14.42
N LEU A 87 2.86 6.76 -13.22
CA LEU A 87 3.73 7.86 -12.81
C LEU A 87 5.13 7.80 -13.44
N GLY A 88 5.61 6.60 -13.80
CA GLY A 88 6.95 6.40 -14.34
C GLY A 88 8.09 6.80 -13.39
N TRP A 89 7.81 7.00 -12.10
CA TRP A 89 8.79 7.44 -11.09
C TRP A 89 9.73 6.33 -10.63
N PHE A 90 9.28 5.07 -10.69
CA PHE A 90 9.96 3.92 -10.13
C PHE A 90 10.06 2.80 -11.16
N SER A 91 11.17 2.04 -11.10
CA SER A 91 11.27 0.77 -11.83
C SER A 91 10.19 -0.23 -11.38
N PRO A 92 9.81 -1.22 -12.20
CA PRO A 92 8.86 -2.26 -11.81
C PRO A 92 9.24 -2.95 -10.49
N GLU A 93 10.52 -3.22 -10.27
CA GLU A 93 11.04 -3.83 -9.05
C GLU A 93 10.85 -2.92 -7.83
N GLN A 94 11.15 -1.62 -7.96
CA GLN A 94 10.90 -0.66 -6.89
C GLN A 94 9.41 -0.53 -6.59
N ALA A 95 8.56 -0.45 -7.61
CA ALA A 95 7.11 -0.39 -7.45
C ALA A 95 6.57 -1.62 -6.71
N ALA A 96 7.03 -2.82 -7.07
CA ALA A 96 6.64 -4.05 -6.38
C ALA A 96 7.05 -4.04 -4.90
N ARG A 97 8.27 -3.59 -4.59
CA ARG A 97 8.78 -3.47 -3.22
C ARG A 97 8.01 -2.45 -2.39
N LEU A 98 7.73 -1.27 -2.96
CA LEU A 98 6.93 -0.23 -2.31
C LEU A 98 5.50 -0.70 -2.04
N ALA A 99 4.90 -1.41 -2.99
CA ALA A 99 3.57 -1.98 -2.82
C ALA A 99 3.55 -3.09 -1.76
N TYR A 100 4.59 -3.92 -1.70
CA TYR A 100 4.78 -4.89 -0.62
C TYR A 100 4.86 -4.19 0.73
N ILE A 101 5.75 -3.20 0.88
CA ILE A 101 5.94 -2.44 2.13
C ILE A 101 4.61 -1.81 2.60
N SER A 102 3.90 -1.16 1.69
CA SER A 102 2.63 -0.52 1.99
C SER A 102 1.59 -1.51 2.51
N ARG A 103 1.35 -2.61 1.78
CA ARG A 103 0.34 -3.62 2.17
C ARG A 103 0.67 -4.32 3.47
N THR A 104 1.96 -4.55 3.75
CA THR A 104 2.37 -5.30 4.93
C THR A 104 2.37 -4.44 6.19
N TRP A 105 2.72 -3.15 6.10
CA TRP A 105 3.02 -2.34 7.29
C TRP A 105 2.35 -0.96 7.36
N ALA A 106 1.76 -0.42 6.29
CA ALA A 106 1.17 0.92 6.35
C ALA A 106 -0.05 1.00 7.27
N GLY A 107 -0.83 -0.08 7.39
CA GLY A 107 -2.01 -0.16 8.26
C GLY A 107 -1.71 -0.43 9.74
N THR A 108 -0.46 -0.30 10.19
CA THR A 108 -0.09 -0.58 11.59
C THR A 108 -0.60 0.50 12.54
N ASP A 109 -0.85 0.11 13.80
CA ASP A 109 -1.06 1.02 14.94
C ASP A 109 0.20 1.21 15.79
N ASP A 110 1.27 0.44 15.52
CA ASP A 110 2.52 0.51 16.27
C ASP A 110 3.44 1.61 15.72
N ARG A 111 3.78 2.59 16.57
CA ARG A 111 4.64 3.72 16.18
C ARG A 111 5.99 3.31 15.61
N ARG A 112 6.61 2.25 16.15
CA ARG A 112 7.94 1.78 15.71
C ARG A 112 7.85 1.17 14.32
N THR A 113 6.85 0.34 14.07
CA THR A 113 6.55 -0.25 12.78
C THR A 113 6.25 0.83 11.75
N ALA A 114 5.45 1.84 12.09
CA ALA A 114 5.15 2.96 11.19
C ALA A 114 6.40 3.76 10.80
N ALA A 115 7.25 4.11 11.78
CA ALA A 115 8.50 4.81 11.52
C ALA A 115 9.49 3.99 10.68
N ALA A 116 9.63 2.70 11.01
CA ALA A 116 10.49 1.79 10.28
C ALA A 116 10.00 1.59 8.84
N GLY A 117 8.69 1.42 8.64
CA GLY A 117 8.07 1.30 7.33
C GLY A 117 8.31 2.54 6.46
N GLN A 118 8.18 3.73 7.04
CA GLN A 118 8.48 4.99 6.35
C GLN A 118 9.95 5.08 5.90
N ILE A 119 10.92 4.69 6.75
CA ILE A 119 12.33 4.66 6.36
C ILE A 119 12.58 3.60 5.30
N ALA A 120 12.02 2.40 5.45
CA ALA A 120 12.13 1.32 4.46
C ALA A 120 11.59 1.75 3.09
N THR A 121 10.47 2.47 3.06
CA THR A 121 9.94 3.12 1.85
C THR A 121 11.00 4.01 1.19
N TRP A 122 11.65 4.92 1.95
CA TRP A 122 12.69 5.79 1.40
C TRP A 122 13.99 5.08 1.03
N MET A 123 14.31 3.95 1.67
CA MET A 123 15.42 3.11 1.23
C MET A 123 15.17 2.51 -0.17
N VAL A 124 13.91 2.36 -0.58
CA VAL A 124 13.52 1.88 -1.92
C VAL A 124 13.32 3.03 -2.91
N SER A 125 12.64 4.10 -2.51
CA SER A 125 12.28 5.22 -3.39
C SER A 125 13.36 6.30 -3.50
N GLY A 126 14.29 6.35 -2.54
CA GLY A 126 15.39 7.32 -2.48
C GLY A 126 15.36 8.17 -1.21
N LEU A 127 16.52 8.32 -0.57
CA LEU A 127 16.69 9.02 0.71
C LEU A 127 17.00 10.53 0.57
N ASN A 128 16.91 11.08 -0.63
CA ASN A 128 17.14 12.50 -0.90
C ASN A 128 18.47 13.05 -0.33
N GLY A 129 19.57 12.29 -0.46
CA GLY A 129 20.90 12.69 0.01
C GLY A 129 21.17 12.50 1.51
N HIS A 130 20.22 11.95 2.27
CA HIS A 130 20.40 11.59 3.67
C HIS A 130 20.67 10.08 3.82
N SER A 131 21.13 9.69 5.01
CA SER A 131 21.26 8.27 5.39
C SER A 131 20.01 7.79 6.15
N PRO A 132 19.73 6.47 6.20
CA PRO A 132 18.66 5.92 7.02
C PRO A 132 18.81 6.27 8.51
N GLU A 133 20.05 6.31 9.02
CA GLU A 133 20.37 6.70 10.41
C GLU A 133 19.92 8.13 10.71
N SER A 134 20.12 9.06 9.77
CA SER A 134 19.69 10.45 9.91
C SER A 134 18.18 10.57 10.08
N TYR A 135 17.40 9.72 9.40
CA TYR A 135 15.95 9.66 9.60
C TYR A 135 15.60 8.95 10.90
N ALA A 136 16.23 7.82 11.21
CA ALA A 136 15.95 7.06 12.42
C ALA A 136 16.24 7.86 13.71
N ALA A 137 17.24 8.74 13.70
CA ALA A 137 17.54 9.65 14.81
C ALA A 137 16.35 10.51 15.25
N ARG A 138 15.38 10.76 14.35
CA ARG A 138 14.13 11.49 14.65
C ARG A 138 13.22 10.75 15.63
N ALA A 139 13.40 9.43 15.77
CA ALA A 139 12.69 8.63 16.77
C ALA A 139 13.28 8.74 18.19
N GLY A 140 14.39 9.48 18.38
CA GLY A 140 15.01 9.67 19.69
C GLY A 140 15.57 8.37 20.26
N ALA A 141 15.13 8.00 21.47
CA ALA A 141 15.62 6.80 22.15
C ALA A 141 15.36 5.49 21.38
N ASP A 142 14.34 5.45 20.52
CA ASP A 142 14.00 4.28 19.71
C ASP A 142 14.77 4.21 18.38
N ALA A 143 15.67 5.17 18.09
CA ALA A 143 16.34 5.29 16.79
C ALA A 143 17.00 3.98 16.32
N GLY A 144 17.74 3.30 17.20
CA GLY A 144 18.39 2.03 16.87
C GLY A 144 17.41 0.91 16.51
N ALA A 145 16.30 0.81 17.25
CA ALA A 145 15.27 -0.20 17.00
C ALA A 145 14.47 0.08 15.72
N VAL A 146 14.14 1.35 15.47
CA VAL A 146 13.50 1.80 14.23
C VAL A 146 14.39 1.51 13.02
N LEU A 147 15.68 1.84 13.10
CA LEU A 147 16.63 1.59 12.01
C LEU A 147 16.78 0.11 11.70
N ALA A 148 16.99 -0.73 12.72
CA ALA A 148 17.14 -2.17 12.53
C ALA A 148 15.90 -2.79 11.87
N LEU A 149 14.70 -2.36 12.31
CA LEU A 149 13.45 -2.82 11.72
C LEU A 149 13.28 -2.34 10.27
N ALA A 150 13.67 -1.09 9.97
CA ALA A 150 13.61 -0.55 8.61
C ALA A 150 14.47 -1.34 7.63
N HIS A 151 15.70 -1.72 8.04
CA HIS A 151 16.57 -2.59 7.25
C HIS A 151 15.92 -3.97 7.03
N SER A 152 15.37 -4.58 8.07
CA SER A 152 14.65 -5.86 7.94
C SER A 152 13.49 -5.79 6.94
N MET A 153 12.68 -4.73 6.99
CA MET A 153 11.56 -4.51 6.06
C MET A 153 12.05 -4.30 4.62
N ALA A 154 13.11 -3.52 4.44
CA ALA A 154 13.69 -3.25 3.13
C ALA A 154 14.29 -4.51 2.49
N GLU A 155 14.95 -5.36 3.29
CA GLU A 155 15.48 -6.66 2.86
C GLU A 155 14.38 -7.68 2.59
N GLU A 156 13.35 -7.73 3.45
CA GLU A 156 12.21 -8.63 3.24
C GLU A 156 11.46 -8.29 1.95
N SER A 157 11.18 -6.99 1.71
CA SER A 157 10.57 -6.56 0.45
C SER A 157 11.44 -6.93 -0.75
N ALA A 158 12.78 -6.86 -0.65
CA ALA A 158 13.66 -7.27 -1.74
C ALA A 158 13.59 -8.77 -2.04
N ARG A 159 13.28 -9.61 -1.04
CA ARG A 159 13.13 -11.06 -1.22
C ARG A 159 11.73 -11.48 -1.68
N LEU A 160 10.69 -10.81 -1.19
CA LEU A 160 9.30 -11.28 -1.29
C LEU A 160 8.43 -10.47 -2.26
N ALA A 161 8.84 -9.27 -2.64
CA ALA A 161 8.12 -8.52 -3.66
C ALA A 161 8.22 -9.23 -5.01
N THR A 162 7.07 -9.41 -5.67
CA THR A 162 6.99 -10.03 -6.99
C THR A 162 6.42 -9.05 -8.01
N ILE A 163 6.98 -9.07 -9.21
CA ILE A 163 6.47 -8.41 -10.41
C ILE A 163 5.62 -9.34 -11.29
N ALA A 164 5.51 -10.62 -10.91
CA ALA A 164 4.82 -11.65 -11.68
C ALA A 164 3.72 -12.32 -10.84
N VAL A 165 2.56 -12.52 -11.45
CA VAL A 165 1.47 -13.33 -10.90
C VAL A 165 1.40 -14.62 -11.73
N ARG A 166 1.53 -15.78 -11.09
CA ARG A 166 1.16 -17.06 -11.71
C ARG A 166 -0.24 -17.42 -11.23
N ALA A 167 -1.19 -17.45 -12.15
CA ALA A 167 -2.50 -18.05 -11.94
C ALA A 167 -2.50 -19.44 -12.59
N GLU A 168 -2.71 -20.47 -11.80
CA GLU A 168 -2.86 -21.85 -12.28
C GLU A 168 -4.29 -22.30 -11.97
N ALA A 169 -5.03 -22.70 -13.00
CA ALA A 169 -6.37 -23.25 -12.85
C ALA A 169 -6.28 -24.76 -13.11
N VAL A 170 -6.52 -25.56 -12.07
CA VAL A 170 -6.69 -27.00 -12.21
C VAL A 170 -8.16 -27.26 -12.55
N VAL A 171 -8.41 -27.78 -13.75
CA VAL A 171 -9.72 -28.31 -14.12
C VAL A 171 -9.67 -29.82 -13.93
N GLU A 172 -10.31 -30.32 -12.87
CA GLU A 172 -10.59 -31.75 -12.75
C GLU A 172 -11.69 -32.11 -13.77
N LEU A 173 -11.40 -33.09 -14.63
CA LEU A 173 -12.26 -33.60 -15.71
C LEU A 173 -13.10 -34.80 -15.24
#